data_AF-A0A2Z6SNQ6-F1
#
_entry.id   AF-A0A2Z6SNQ6-F1
#
_cell.length_a   1.000
_cell.length_b   1.000
_cell.length_c   1.000
_cell.angle_alpha   90.00
_cell.angle_beta   90.00
_cell.angle_gamma   90.00
#
_symmetry.space_group_name_H-M   'P 1'
#
loop_
_entity.id
_entity.type
_entity.pdbx_description
1 polymer ?
#
loop_
_entity_poly.entity_id
_entity_poly.type
_entity_poly.pdbx_seq_one_letter_code
_entity_poly.pdbx_strand_id
1 'polypeptide(L)'
;MIYLDSETVYNNYYNLINTTNIISIRDLFKTQHNPSLWIIIKDLLRHYKHNLTLVKIKAHTINSRHNEVDAYIKNSHNNINDIFPTNLSFSHLDTSNFIPTWNNYIIETNLRRFIRLTTRIYSLEKFFNLNRNSKYHMLDLQWDITFEYINSQTEDETYFTTNHFLHKVKWQKIQRLIEELPTIEHLKKSLYDVYRNILCVHCKKKKETFQYVWTCKYNKKFMKTIIKEAINLISESQNITWKVTRIHLQHF
;
A
#
# COMPACT_ATOMS: atom_id res chain seq x y z
N MET A 1 29.75 -27.33 -2.99
CA MET A 1 28.33 -27.31 -3.39
C MET A 1 27.51 -27.01 -2.14
N ILE A 2 26.53 -26.11 -2.22
CA ILE A 2 25.63 -25.79 -1.09
C ILE A 2 24.22 -26.25 -1.45
N TYR A 3 23.55 -26.87 -0.49
CA TYR A 3 22.20 -27.40 -0.64
C TYR A 3 21.17 -26.48 0.01
N LEU A 4 20.10 -26.15 -0.71
CA LEU A 4 19.05 -25.23 -0.27
C LEU A 4 17.68 -25.75 -0.67
N ASP A 5 16.69 -25.52 0.18
CA ASP A 5 15.27 -25.78 -0.05
C ASP A 5 14.51 -24.54 -0.56
N SER A 6 15.02 -23.35 -0.24
CA SER A 6 14.41 -22.07 -0.60
C SER A 6 14.56 -21.73 -2.08
N GLU A 7 13.43 -21.75 -2.77
CA GLU A 7 13.35 -21.39 -4.20
C GLU A 7 13.69 -19.92 -4.46
N THR A 8 13.32 -19.04 -3.53
CA THR A 8 13.57 -17.60 -3.69
C THR A 8 15.06 -17.30 -3.63
N VAL A 9 15.79 -17.95 -2.71
CA VAL A 9 17.25 -17.81 -2.58
C VAL A 9 17.96 -18.39 -3.79
N TYR A 10 17.54 -19.57 -4.26
CA TYR A 10 18.10 -20.21 -5.46
C TYR A 10 17.99 -19.30 -6.70
N ASN A 11 16.79 -18.79 -6.98
CA ASN A 11 16.55 -17.93 -8.14
C ASN A 11 17.31 -16.60 -8.04
N ASN A 12 17.33 -15.97 -6.85
CA ASN A 12 18.05 -14.71 -6.65
C ASN A 12 19.56 -14.86 -6.82
N TYR A 13 20.14 -15.98 -6.37
CA TYR A 13 21.57 -16.25 -6.53
C TYR A 13 21.99 -16.33 -7.99
N TYR A 14 21.29 -17.14 -8.81
CA TYR A 14 21.64 -17.26 -10.23
C TYR A 14 21.38 -15.96 -11.00
N ASN A 15 20.36 -15.18 -10.61
CA ASN A 15 20.19 -13.83 -11.13
C ASN A 15 21.38 -12.93 -10.79
N LEU A 16 21.93 -13.03 -9.57
CA LEU A 16 23.09 -12.23 -9.14
C LEU A 16 24.38 -12.62 -9.86
N ILE A 17 24.65 -13.92 -10.07
CA ILE A 17 25.84 -14.38 -10.80
C ILE A 17 25.79 -13.98 -12.27
N ASN A 18 24.62 -14.01 -12.88
CA ASN A 18 24.45 -13.64 -14.28
C ASN A 18 24.57 -12.12 -14.51
N THR A 19 24.55 -11.30 -13.46
CA THR A 19 24.73 -9.84 -13.56
C THR A 19 26.21 -9.44 -13.52
N THR A 20 26.52 -8.25 -14.04
CA THR A 20 27.87 -7.66 -13.98
C THR A 20 28.44 -7.64 -12.56
N ASN A 21 29.77 -7.63 -12.41
CA ASN A 21 30.43 -7.62 -11.08
C ASN A 21 29.97 -6.47 -10.16
N ILE A 22 29.50 -5.36 -10.71
CA ILE A 22 28.96 -4.22 -9.97
C ILE A 22 27.43 -4.32 -9.95
N ILE A 23 26.82 -4.08 -8.79
CA ILE A 23 25.37 -3.97 -8.65
C ILE A 23 24.94 -2.56 -9.05
N SER A 24 24.09 -2.46 -10.08
CA SER A 24 23.56 -1.16 -10.49
C SER A 24 22.39 -0.71 -9.59
N ILE A 25 22.11 0.60 -9.58
CA ILE A 25 20.92 1.16 -8.91
C ILE A 25 19.66 0.48 -9.42
N ARG A 26 19.58 0.23 -10.73
CA ARG A 26 18.42 -0.45 -11.33
C ARG A 26 18.20 -1.84 -10.74
N ASP A 27 19.27 -2.58 -10.46
CA ASP A 27 19.18 -3.94 -9.92
C ASP A 27 18.68 -3.91 -8.47
N LEU A 28 19.18 -2.97 -7.66
CA LEU A 28 18.70 -2.75 -6.29
C LEU A 28 17.23 -2.33 -6.22
N PHE A 29 16.72 -1.64 -7.24
CA PHE A 29 15.29 -1.32 -7.34
C PHE A 29 14.42 -2.50 -7.82
N LYS A 30 15.03 -3.56 -8.35
CA LYS A 30 14.34 -4.79 -8.76
C LYS A 30 14.38 -5.87 -7.66
N THR A 31 15.37 -5.84 -6.77
CA THR A 31 15.47 -6.80 -5.66
C THR A 31 14.23 -6.72 -4.77
N GLN A 32 13.63 -7.87 -4.47
CA GLN A 32 12.38 -7.93 -3.71
C GLN A 32 12.59 -7.80 -2.20
N HIS A 33 13.59 -8.50 -1.66
CA HIS A 33 13.84 -8.59 -0.23
C HIS A 33 15.33 -8.59 0.07
N ASN A 34 15.68 -7.97 1.19
CA ASN A 34 17.01 -7.94 1.79
C ASN A 34 18.15 -7.52 0.83
N PRO A 35 18.02 -6.36 0.14
CA PRO A 35 19.03 -5.88 -0.80
C PRO A 35 20.43 -5.82 -0.21
N SER A 36 20.58 -5.45 1.07
CA SER A 36 21.90 -5.29 1.69
C SER A 36 22.63 -6.63 1.83
N LEU A 37 21.91 -7.69 2.21
CA LEU A 37 22.46 -9.04 2.32
C LEU A 37 22.93 -9.56 0.97
N TRP A 38 22.18 -9.27 -0.10
CA TRP A 38 22.58 -9.66 -1.45
C TRP A 38 23.82 -8.94 -1.94
N ILE A 39 24.02 -7.67 -1.56
CA ILE A 39 25.26 -6.94 -1.83
C ILE A 39 26.43 -7.64 -1.13
N ILE A 40 26.29 -7.95 0.16
CA ILE A 40 27.34 -8.64 0.94
C ILE A 40 27.68 -10.00 0.32
N ILE A 41 26.67 -10.81 0.00
CA ILE A 41 26.87 -12.13 -0.61
C ILE A 41 27.65 -11.99 -1.91
N LYS A 42 27.31 -11.02 -2.77
CA LYS A 42 28.02 -10.80 -4.03
C LYS A 42 29.46 -10.35 -3.82
N ASP A 43 29.69 -9.51 -2.81
CA ASP A 43 31.04 -9.07 -2.44
C ASP A 43 31.91 -10.23 -1.97
N LEU A 44 31.36 -11.10 -1.11
CA LEU A 44 32.03 -12.33 -0.67
C LEU A 44 32.34 -13.25 -1.85
N LEU A 45 31.38 -13.50 -2.75
CA LEU A 45 31.61 -14.34 -3.93
C LEU A 45 32.74 -13.80 -4.82
N ARG A 46 32.82 -12.47 -4.96
CA ARG A 46 33.90 -11.81 -5.71
C ARG A 46 35.24 -11.96 -4.99
N HIS A 47 35.29 -11.70 -3.68
CA HIS A 47 36.52 -11.73 -2.89
C HIS A 47 37.13 -13.13 -2.85
N TYR A 48 36.31 -14.14 -2.59
CA TYR A 48 36.77 -15.52 -2.45
C TYR A 48 36.92 -16.26 -3.79
N LYS A 49 36.57 -15.64 -4.93
CA LYS A 49 36.66 -16.21 -6.30
C LYS A 49 36.18 -17.68 -6.39
N HIS A 50 35.18 -18.04 -5.60
CA HIS A 50 34.73 -19.42 -5.51
C HIS A 50 33.63 -19.70 -6.53
N ASN A 51 33.81 -20.76 -7.32
CA ASN A 51 32.75 -21.36 -8.12
C ASN A 51 31.80 -22.12 -7.20
N LEU A 52 30.92 -21.38 -6.54
CA LEU A 52 29.92 -21.94 -5.64
C LEU A 52 28.74 -22.46 -6.46
N THR A 53 28.49 -23.76 -6.37
CA THR A 53 27.35 -24.41 -7.02
C THR A 53 26.23 -24.61 -6.00
N LEU A 54 25.07 -24.01 -6.28
CA LEU A 54 23.86 -24.22 -5.50
C LEU A 54 23.04 -25.37 -6.07
N VAL A 55 22.66 -26.30 -5.21
CA VAL A 55 21.78 -27.43 -5.54
C VAL A 55 20.46 -27.26 -4.80
N LYS A 56 19.38 -27.11 -5.57
CA LYS A 56 18.02 -27.07 -5.02
C LYS A 56 17.59 -28.47 -4.60
N ILE A 57 17.16 -28.61 -3.35
CA ILE A 57 16.56 -29.83 -2.82
C ILE A 57 15.08 -29.56 -2.51
N LYS A 58 14.22 -30.58 -2.61
CA LYS A 58 12.87 -30.51 -2.05
C LYS A 58 12.95 -30.57 -0.52
N ALA A 59 12.12 -29.76 0.15
CA ALA A 59 11.94 -29.84 1.59
C ALA A 59 11.56 -31.28 2.02
N HIS A 60 12.04 -31.70 3.19
CA HIS A 60 11.76 -33.02 3.78
C HIS A 60 12.24 -34.23 2.98
N THR A 61 13.30 -34.07 2.19
CA THR A 61 13.99 -35.19 1.53
C THR A 61 14.94 -35.92 2.48
N ILE A 62 15.40 -37.11 2.07
CA ILE A 62 16.31 -37.99 2.83
C ILE A 62 17.76 -37.45 2.78
N ASN A 63 17.97 -36.16 3.06
CA ASN A 63 19.31 -35.62 3.27
C ASN A 63 19.51 -35.36 4.76
N SER A 64 20.22 -36.27 5.43
CA SER A 64 20.47 -36.22 6.89
C SER A 64 20.99 -34.86 7.34
N ARG A 65 21.99 -34.32 6.63
CA ARG A 65 22.64 -33.06 7.01
C ARG A 65 21.73 -31.85 6.87
N HIS A 66 20.86 -31.83 5.85
CA HIS A 66 19.90 -30.74 5.68
C HIS A 66 18.85 -30.78 6.79
N ASN A 67 18.33 -31.98 7.11
CA ASN A 67 17.36 -32.15 8.18
C ASN A 67 17.96 -31.83 9.57
N GLU A 68 19.25 -32.10 9.79
CA GLU A 68 19.98 -31.70 11.00
C GLU A 68 20.04 -30.16 11.13
N VAL A 69 20.38 -29.45 10.04
CA VAL A 69 20.42 -27.99 10.02
C VAL A 69 19.02 -27.39 10.23
N ASP A 70 18.00 -27.93 9.57
CA ASP A 70 16.61 -27.48 9.74
C ASP A 70 16.11 -27.67 11.18
N ALA A 71 16.45 -28.81 11.82
CA ALA A 71 16.13 -29.07 13.21
C ALA A 71 16.86 -28.09 14.14
N TYR A 72 18.13 -27.80 13.88
CA TYR A 72 18.91 -26.82 14.65
C TYR A 72 18.32 -25.40 14.53
N ILE A 73 17.97 -24.98 13.32
CA ILE A 73 17.34 -23.67 13.04
C ILE A 73 15.99 -23.58 13.78
N LYS A 74 15.14 -24.61 13.68
CA LYS A 74 13.84 -24.67 14.38
C LYS A 74 13.99 -24.57 15.89
N ASN A 75 14.96 -25.28 16.47
CA ASN A 75 15.20 -25.25 17.92
C ASN A 75 15.73 -23.88 18.37
N SER A 76 16.52 -23.19 17.53
CA SER A 76 17.10 -21.89 17.84
C SER A 76 16.13 -20.72 17.66
N HIS A 77 15.10 -20.87 16.81
CA HIS A 77 14.12 -19.81 16.53
C HIS A 77 13.32 -19.32 17.75
N ASN A 78 13.21 -20.13 18.81
CA ASN A 78 12.49 -19.76 20.03
C ASN A 78 13.33 -18.90 20.99
N ASN A 79 14.65 -18.78 20.77
CA ASN A 79 15.54 -18.01 21.62
C ASN A 79 15.71 -16.57 21.08
N ILE A 80 14.64 -15.78 21.15
CA ILE A 80 14.62 -14.37 20.71
C ILE A 80 15.69 -13.54 21.44
N ASN A 81 16.10 -13.94 22.65
CA ASN A 81 17.11 -13.26 23.45
C ASN A 81 18.55 -13.42 22.92
N ASP A 82 18.81 -14.39 22.03
CA ASP A 82 20.12 -14.65 21.42
C ASP A 82 20.24 -14.06 20.00
N ILE A 83 19.27 -13.26 19.56
CA ILE A 83 19.36 -12.56 18.28
C ILE A 83 20.36 -11.41 18.43
N PHE A 84 21.64 -11.74 18.24
CA PHE A 84 22.67 -10.71 18.10
C PHE A 84 22.33 -9.87 16.88
N PRO A 85 22.16 -8.53 17.01
CA PRO A 85 22.07 -7.68 15.85
C PRO A 85 23.40 -7.84 15.10
N THR A 86 23.36 -8.48 13.94
CA THR A 86 24.50 -8.58 13.04
C THR A 86 24.82 -7.17 12.57
N ASN A 87 25.73 -6.50 13.27
CA ASN A 87 26.23 -5.19 12.90
C ASN A 87 27.16 -5.36 11.71
N LEU A 88 26.57 -5.56 10.54
CA LEU A 88 27.29 -5.72 9.30
C LEU A 88 27.90 -4.36 8.94
N SER A 89 29.22 -4.29 8.83
CA SER A 89 29.88 -3.11 8.31
C SER A 89 29.77 -3.11 6.79
N PHE A 90 29.29 -2.00 6.25
CA PHE A 90 29.12 -1.83 4.81
C PHE A 90 30.12 -0.82 4.21
N SER A 91 31.10 -0.36 4.99
CA SER A 91 32.06 0.68 4.58
C SER A 91 33.11 0.21 3.58
N HIS A 92 33.20 -1.09 3.30
CA HIS A 92 34.26 -1.71 2.50
C HIS A 92 33.74 -2.67 1.42
N LEU A 93 32.61 -2.34 0.78
CA LEU A 93 32.04 -3.18 -0.28
C LEU A 93 32.50 -2.70 -1.66
N ASP A 94 33.19 -3.56 -2.41
CA ASP A 94 33.67 -3.26 -3.76
C ASP A 94 32.59 -3.44 -4.83
N THR A 95 31.48 -4.10 -4.47
CA THR A 95 30.39 -4.49 -5.38
C THR A 95 29.24 -3.49 -5.46
N SER A 96 29.13 -2.56 -4.50
CA SER A 96 28.14 -1.48 -4.54
C SER A 96 28.69 -0.18 -3.96
N ASN A 97 28.49 0.92 -4.67
CA ASN A 97 28.85 2.26 -4.20
C ASN A 97 27.77 2.91 -3.32
N PHE A 98 26.61 2.26 -3.16
CA PHE A 98 25.47 2.84 -2.47
C PHE A 98 24.66 1.79 -1.73
N ILE A 99 24.26 2.13 -0.52
CA ILE A 99 23.31 1.36 0.27
C ILE A 99 22.15 2.27 0.64
N PRO A 100 20.93 1.90 0.24
CA PRO A 100 19.77 2.72 0.50
C PRO A 100 19.46 2.73 1.99
N THR A 101 19.45 3.93 2.58
CA THR A 101 19.10 4.16 3.98
C THR A 101 17.96 5.15 4.11
N TRP A 102 17.21 5.04 5.20
CA TRP A 102 16.17 5.99 5.62
C TRP A 102 16.43 6.36 7.08
N ASN A 103 16.64 7.65 7.37
CA ASN A 103 17.03 8.12 8.71
C ASN A 103 18.18 7.31 9.32
N ASN A 104 19.21 7.01 8.53
CA ASN A 104 20.36 6.16 8.90
C ASN A 104 20.04 4.67 9.16
N TYR A 105 18.82 4.21 8.89
CA TYR A 105 18.47 2.79 8.92
C TYR A 105 18.51 2.19 7.52
N ILE A 106 19.06 0.98 7.38
CA ILE A 106 19.14 0.29 6.09
C ILE A 106 17.75 -0.18 5.65
N ILE A 107 17.44 0.03 4.38
CA ILE A 107 16.16 -0.37 3.81
C ILE A 107 16.25 -1.82 3.31
N GLU A 108 15.69 -2.77 4.07
CA GLU A 108 15.67 -4.20 3.69
C GLU A 108 14.47 -4.63 2.85
N THR A 109 13.52 -3.73 2.64
CA THR A 109 12.35 -3.99 1.79
C THR A 109 12.61 -3.59 0.35
N ASN A 110 11.79 -4.08 -0.58
CA ASN A 110 11.82 -3.62 -1.97
C ASN A 110 11.76 -2.08 -2.03
N LEU A 111 12.77 -1.45 -2.63
CA LEU A 111 12.91 0.00 -2.66
C LEU A 111 11.73 0.72 -3.32
N ARG A 112 11.14 0.14 -4.39
CA ARG A 112 9.96 0.75 -5.04
C ARG A 112 8.77 0.74 -4.10
N ARG A 113 8.55 -0.37 -3.40
CA ARG A 113 7.47 -0.48 -2.40
C ARG A 113 7.71 0.48 -1.23
N PHE A 114 8.95 0.60 -0.77
CA PHE A 114 9.35 1.53 0.28
C PHE A 114 9.06 2.98 -0.10
N ILE A 115 9.51 3.42 -1.28
CA ILE A 115 9.26 4.77 -1.80
C ILE A 115 7.76 5.00 -1.96
N ARG A 116 7.00 4.03 -2.48
CA ARG A 116 5.54 4.16 -2.62
C ARG A 116 4.85 4.29 -1.27
N LEU A 117 5.30 3.56 -0.25
CA LEU A 117 4.73 3.62 1.09
C LEU A 117 5.03 4.96 1.74
N THR A 118 6.29 5.40 1.74
CA THR A 118 6.71 6.68 2.32
C THR A 118 6.01 7.86 1.67
N THR A 119 5.96 7.91 0.34
CA THR A 119 5.23 8.95 -0.40
C THR A 119 3.74 8.97 -0.08
N ARG A 120 3.09 7.80 0.06
CA ARG A 120 1.68 7.70 0.47
C ARG A 120 1.46 8.25 1.88
N ILE A 121 2.30 7.86 2.83
CA ILE A 121 2.20 8.31 4.23
C ILE A 121 2.39 9.82 4.30
N TYR A 122 3.45 10.35 3.69
CA TYR A 122 3.72 11.79 3.68
C TYR A 122 2.59 12.60 3.02
N SER A 123 2.06 12.10 1.90
CA SER A 123 0.95 12.77 1.21
C SER A 123 -0.33 12.73 2.04
N LEU A 124 -0.58 11.63 2.75
CA LEU A 124 -1.72 11.45 3.64
C LEU A 124 -1.62 12.38 4.86
N GLU A 125 -0.45 12.43 5.50
CA GLU A 125 -0.17 13.36 6.60
C GLU A 125 -0.39 14.80 6.17
N LYS A 126 0.18 15.20 5.02
CA LYS A 126 -0.04 16.54 4.45
C LYS A 126 -1.51 16.79 4.18
N PHE A 127 -2.26 15.79 3.73
CA PHE A 127 -3.70 15.90 3.52
C PHE A 127 -4.46 16.12 4.84
N PHE A 128 -4.13 15.38 5.91
CA PHE A 128 -4.77 15.57 7.22
C PHE A 128 -4.48 16.93 7.83
N ASN A 129 -3.25 17.42 7.71
CA ASN A 129 -2.82 18.68 8.31
C ASN A 129 -3.41 19.93 7.63
N LEU A 130 -4.22 19.77 6.59
CA LEU A 130 -4.99 20.87 6.02
C LEU A 130 -6.13 21.26 6.96
N ASN A 131 -6.26 22.54 7.32
CA ASN A 131 -7.33 23.04 8.20
C ASN A 131 -8.74 22.59 7.77
N ARG A 132 -9.00 22.50 6.46
CA ARG A 132 -10.27 22.03 5.88
C ARG A 132 -10.61 20.57 6.21
N ASN A 133 -9.59 19.77 6.51
CA ASN A 133 -9.68 18.35 6.80
C ASN A 133 -9.64 18.06 8.31
N SER A 134 -9.58 19.09 9.16
CA SER A 134 -9.50 18.94 10.62
C SER A 134 -10.62 18.07 11.22
N LYS A 135 -11.80 18.08 10.60
CA LYS A 135 -12.95 17.22 10.97
C LYS A 135 -12.61 15.73 11.03
N TYR A 136 -11.65 15.28 10.23
CA TYR A 136 -11.26 13.88 10.17
C TYR A 136 -10.41 13.42 11.36
N HIS A 137 -9.85 14.33 12.15
CA HIS A 137 -9.14 13.96 13.37
C HIS A 137 -10.05 13.38 14.45
N MET A 138 -11.35 13.73 14.43
CA MET A 138 -12.34 13.26 15.40
C MET A 138 -13.16 12.06 14.90
N LEU A 139 -13.00 11.69 13.63
CA LEU A 139 -13.78 10.62 13.00
C LEU A 139 -12.94 9.34 12.93
N ASP A 140 -13.50 8.23 13.39
CA ASP A 140 -12.91 6.90 13.21
C ASP A 140 -13.19 6.39 11.79
N LEU A 141 -12.35 6.81 10.85
CA LEU A 141 -12.47 6.45 9.43
C LEU A 141 -11.46 5.36 9.05
N GLN A 142 -11.97 4.31 8.43
CA GLN A 142 -11.14 3.32 7.75
C GLN A 142 -10.65 3.89 6.42
N TRP A 143 -9.46 4.49 6.45
CA TRP A 143 -8.85 5.17 5.29
C TRP A 143 -8.51 4.23 4.16
N ASP A 144 -8.18 2.98 4.45
CA ASP A 144 -7.91 1.98 3.41
C ASP A 144 -9.15 1.74 2.54
N ILE A 145 -10.32 1.53 3.16
CA ILE A 145 -11.60 1.38 2.46
C ILE A 145 -11.98 2.67 1.74
N THR A 146 -11.75 3.82 2.37
CA THR A 146 -12.05 5.13 1.76
C THR A 146 -11.22 5.35 0.49
N PHE A 147 -9.92 5.05 0.53
CA PHE A 147 -9.06 5.16 -0.64
C PHE A 147 -9.36 4.08 -1.67
N GLU A 148 -9.75 2.89 -1.25
CA GLU A 148 -10.23 1.85 -2.16
C GLU A 148 -11.49 2.33 -2.89
N TYR A 149 -12.47 2.92 -2.21
CA TYR A 149 -13.64 3.53 -2.84
C TYR A 149 -13.29 4.70 -3.77
N ILE A 150 -12.34 5.56 -3.39
CA ILE A 150 -11.91 6.68 -4.24
C ILE A 150 -11.22 6.16 -5.51
N ASN A 151 -10.44 5.10 -5.37
CA ASN A 151 -9.71 4.47 -6.48
C ASN A 151 -10.52 3.40 -7.21
N SER A 152 -11.70 2.99 -6.70
CA SER A 152 -12.54 2.02 -7.37
C SER A 152 -13.07 2.63 -8.66
N GLN A 153 -12.78 1.94 -9.75
CA GLN A 153 -13.10 2.34 -11.11
C GLN A 153 -13.89 1.17 -11.73
N THR A 154 -14.68 1.44 -12.76
CA THR A 154 -15.27 0.39 -13.59
C THR A 154 -14.14 -0.40 -14.30
N GLU A 155 -14.42 -1.65 -14.69
CA GLU A 155 -13.45 -2.71 -15.05
C GLU A 155 -12.40 -2.36 -16.14
N ASP A 156 -12.55 -1.24 -16.85
CA ASP A 156 -11.80 -0.92 -18.08
C ASP A 156 -10.49 -0.14 -17.90
N GLU A 157 -10.00 0.12 -16.68
CA GLU A 157 -8.70 0.80 -16.50
C GLU A 157 -7.51 -0.16 -16.48
N THR A 158 -6.51 0.14 -17.32
CA THR A 158 -5.13 -0.32 -17.13
C THR A 158 -4.25 0.85 -16.64
N TYR A 159 -3.12 0.55 -15.99
CA TYR A 159 -2.19 1.54 -15.43
C TYR A 159 -1.69 2.63 -16.41
N PHE A 160 -1.94 2.49 -17.72
CA PHE A 160 -1.38 3.34 -18.77
C PHE A 160 -2.44 4.09 -19.60
N THR A 161 -3.73 3.97 -19.28
CA THR A 161 -4.81 4.63 -20.03
C THR A 161 -5.61 5.57 -19.14
N THR A 162 -5.47 6.88 -19.36
CA THR A 162 -6.26 7.90 -18.66
C THR A 162 -7.53 8.25 -19.43
N ASN A 163 -8.71 7.98 -18.85
CA ASN A 163 -9.99 8.41 -19.40
C ASN A 163 -10.48 9.69 -18.70
N HIS A 164 -10.82 10.72 -19.47
CA HIS A 164 -11.32 12.00 -18.94
C HIS A 164 -12.58 11.83 -18.07
N PHE A 165 -13.48 10.91 -18.46
CA PHE A 165 -14.67 10.58 -17.67
C PHE A 165 -14.31 10.03 -16.30
N LEU A 166 -13.37 9.09 -16.24
CA LEU A 166 -12.93 8.45 -15.00
C LEU A 166 -12.20 9.43 -14.09
N HIS A 167 -11.36 10.30 -14.65
CA HIS A 167 -10.77 11.42 -13.92
C HIS A 167 -11.86 12.32 -13.30
N LYS A 168 -12.91 12.66 -14.07
CA LYS A 168 -14.05 13.45 -13.57
C LYS A 168 -14.80 12.73 -12.44
N VAL A 169 -15.06 11.43 -12.56
CA VAL A 169 -15.70 10.63 -11.51
C VAL A 169 -14.87 10.62 -10.23
N LYS A 170 -13.56 10.39 -10.34
CA LYS A 170 -12.63 10.41 -9.21
C LYS A 170 -12.57 11.79 -8.55
N TRP A 171 -12.48 12.84 -9.35
CA TRP A 171 -12.54 14.23 -8.88
C TRP A 171 -13.84 14.49 -8.09
N GLN A 172 -14.99 14.06 -8.60
CA GLN A 172 -16.27 14.21 -7.90
C GLN A 172 -16.31 13.46 -6.55
N LYS A 173 -15.70 12.27 -6.46
CA LYS A 173 -15.55 11.53 -5.18
C LYS A 173 -14.71 12.36 -4.19
N ILE A 174 -13.60 12.92 -4.64
CA ILE A 174 -12.71 13.76 -3.82
C ILE A 174 -13.43 15.05 -3.38
N GLN A 175 -14.12 15.75 -4.28
CA GLN A 175 -14.87 16.96 -3.94
C GLN A 175 -15.93 16.71 -2.86
N ARG A 176 -16.62 15.56 -2.90
CA ARG A 176 -17.57 15.18 -1.85
C ARG A 176 -16.88 14.92 -0.52
N LEU A 177 -15.73 14.25 -0.53
CA LEU A 177 -14.94 14.01 0.67
C LEU A 177 -14.60 15.35 1.33
N ILE A 178 -13.90 16.24 0.61
CA ILE A 178 -13.41 17.51 1.16
C ILE A 178 -14.50 18.60 1.30
N GLU A 179 -15.76 18.32 0.97
CA GLU A 179 -16.90 19.24 1.01
C GLU A 179 -16.77 20.49 0.12
N GLU A 180 -16.01 20.38 -0.97
CA GLU A 180 -15.81 21.45 -1.97
C GLU A 180 -16.68 21.26 -3.21
N LEU A 181 -17.94 20.85 -2.99
CA LEU A 181 -18.94 20.95 -4.05
C LEU A 181 -19.21 22.43 -4.38
N PRO A 182 -19.49 22.77 -5.65
CA PRO A 182 -19.76 24.14 -6.09
C PRO A 182 -21.15 24.62 -5.65
N THR A 183 -21.38 24.63 -4.35
CA THR A 183 -22.59 25.18 -3.71
C THR A 183 -22.57 26.70 -3.75
N ILE A 184 -23.74 27.34 -3.66
CA ILE A 184 -23.81 28.82 -3.67
C ILE A 184 -22.91 29.44 -2.57
N GLU A 185 -22.87 28.87 -1.37
CA GLU A 185 -21.98 29.39 -0.31
C GLU A 185 -20.50 29.16 -0.62
N HIS A 186 -20.15 28.14 -1.41
CA HIS A 186 -18.79 27.96 -1.90
C HIS A 186 -18.46 28.96 -3.02
N LEU A 187 -19.37 29.18 -3.98
CA LEU A 187 -19.20 30.13 -5.08
C LEU A 187 -19.11 31.58 -4.59
N LYS A 188 -19.76 31.92 -3.47
CA LYS A 188 -19.59 33.23 -2.82
C LYS A 188 -18.16 33.54 -2.41
N LYS A 189 -17.32 32.51 -2.17
CA LYS A 189 -15.90 32.70 -1.81
C LYS A 189 -15.07 33.20 -2.99
N SER A 190 -15.44 32.83 -4.23
CA SER A 190 -14.76 33.27 -5.43
C SER A 190 -15.38 34.53 -6.05
N LEU A 191 -16.71 34.64 -6.06
CA LEU A 191 -17.45 35.74 -6.69
C LEU A 191 -18.63 36.20 -5.83
N TYR A 192 -18.34 36.91 -4.75
CA TYR A 192 -19.35 37.32 -3.78
C TYR A 192 -20.48 38.15 -4.40
N ASP A 193 -20.15 39.14 -5.25
CA ASP A 193 -21.13 40.09 -5.79
C ASP A 193 -22.19 39.44 -6.69
N VAL A 194 -21.80 38.39 -7.42
CA VAL A 194 -22.70 37.63 -8.29
C VAL A 194 -23.67 36.77 -7.46
N TYR A 195 -23.18 36.15 -6.39
CA TYR A 195 -23.93 35.12 -5.65
C TYR A 195 -24.54 35.60 -4.33
N ARG A 196 -24.25 36.82 -3.84
CA ARG A 196 -24.62 37.33 -2.49
C ARG A 196 -26.08 37.07 -2.08
N ASN A 197 -27.02 37.33 -2.99
CA ASN A 197 -28.45 37.26 -2.73
C ASN A 197 -29.08 35.94 -3.21
N ILE A 198 -28.26 35.00 -3.71
CA ILE A 198 -28.73 33.72 -4.21
C ILE A 198 -28.90 32.78 -3.01
N LEU A 199 -30.10 32.24 -2.88
CA LEU A 199 -30.46 31.16 -1.98
C LEU A 199 -30.34 29.83 -2.73
N CYS A 200 -30.68 28.72 -2.08
CA CYS A 200 -30.70 27.41 -2.72
C CYS A 200 -31.49 27.42 -4.02
N VAL A 201 -30.87 26.90 -5.09
CA VAL A 201 -31.40 26.94 -6.45
C VAL A 201 -32.74 26.19 -6.56
N HIS A 202 -32.89 25.13 -5.77
CA HIS A 202 -34.09 24.30 -5.77
C HIS A 202 -35.23 24.86 -4.93
N CYS A 203 -34.98 25.18 -3.65
CA CYS A 203 -36.06 25.55 -2.74
C CYS A 203 -36.24 27.06 -2.56
N LYS A 204 -35.24 27.87 -2.91
CA LYS A 204 -35.20 29.34 -2.78
C LYS A 204 -35.52 29.86 -1.36
N LYS A 205 -35.33 29.04 -0.31
CA LYS A 205 -35.72 29.37 1.08
C LYS A 205 -34.54 29.59 2.03
N LYS A 206 -33.46 28.83 1.87
CA LYS A 206 -32.29 28.86 2.76
C LYS A 206 -31.00 28.97 1.94
N LYS A 207 -29.91 29.37 2.61
CA LYS A 207 -28.56 29.37 2.05
C LYS A 207 -28.16 27.95 1.63
N GLU A 208 -27.51 27.81 0.48
CA GLU A 208 -27.06 26.53 -0.04
C GLU A 208 -25.65 26.21 0.46
N THR A 209 -25.57 25.58 1.63
CA THR A 209 -24.33 24.98 2.15
C THR A 209 -24.19 23.56 1.63
N PHE A 210 -22.99 22.97 1.75
CA PHE A 210 -22.75 21.55 1.46
C PHE A 210 -23.80 20.64 2.11
N GLN A 211 -24.04 20.81 3.42
CA GLN A 211 -25.04 20.03 4.16
C GLN A 211 -26.48 20.28 3.68
N TYR A 212 -26.77 21.50 3.23
CA TYR A 212 -28.11 21.85 2.79
C TYR A 212 -28.49 21.20 1.46
N VAL A 213 -27.53 20.95 0.56
CA VAL A 213 -27.77 20.24 -0.71
C VAL A 213 -28.46 18.90 -0.48
N TRP A 214 -28.01 18.16 0.54
CA TRP A 214 -28.56 16.85 0.90
C TRP A 214 -29.88 16.93 1.68
N THR A 215 -30.07 17.99 2.48
CA THR A 215 -31.26 18.13 3.36
C THR A 215 -32.37 19.01 2.77
N CYS A 216 -32.16 19.54 1.57
CA CYS A 216 -33.12 20.38 0.86
C CYS A 216 -34.46 19.64 0.67
N LYS A 217 -35.58 20.35 0.90
CA LYS A 217 -36.93 19.78 0.80
C LYS A 217 -37.20 19.16 -0.58
N TYR A 218 -36.65 19.76 -1.64
CA TYR A 218 -36.77 19.27 -3.00
C TYR A 218 -36.13 17.88 -3.17
N ASN A 219 -34.94 17.67 -2.59
CA ASN A 219 -34.18 16.41 -2.70
C ASN A 219 -34.66 15.33 -1.73
N LYS A 220 -35.57 15.64 -0.80
CA LYS A 220 -35.96 14.73 0.29
C LYS A 220 -36.43 13.35 -0.19
N LYS A 221 -37.23 13.28 -1.26
CA LYS A 221 -37.73 11.99 -1.79
C LYS A 221 -36.58 11.17 -2.38
N PHE A 222 -35.75 11.82 -3.19
CA PHE A 222 -34.59 11.19 -3.82
C PHE A 222 -33.57 10.68 -2.81
N MET A 223 -33.22 11.50 -1.80
CA MET A 223 -32.30 11.11 -0.74
C MET A 223 -32.83 9.94 0.09
N LYS A 224 -34.15 9.89 0.36
CA LYS A 224 -34.76 8.74 1.03
C LYS A 224 -34.59 7.45 0.21
N THR A 225 -34.75 7.52 -1.11
CA THR A 225 -34.52 6.37 -2.00
C THR A 225 -33.07 5.90 -1.92
N ILE A 226 -32.11 6.81 -2.08
CA ILE A 226 -30.68 6.47 -2.01
C ILE A 226 -30.32 5.85 -0.67
N ILE A 227 -30.78 6.43 0.45
CA ILE A 227 -30.50 5.89 1.79
C ILE A 227 -31.08 4.49 1.94
N LYS A 228 -32.30 4.26 1.44
CA LYS A 228 -32.93 2.93 1.49
C LYS A 228 -32.15 1.90 0.67
N GLU A 229 -31.74 2.25 -0.54
CA GLU A 229 -30.92 1.38 -1.40
C GLU A 229 -29.56 1.07 -0.76
N ALA A 230 -28.90 2.08 -0.18
CA ALA A 230 -27.63 1.89 0.52
C ALA A 230 -27.78 0.95 1.73
N ILE A 231 -28.83 1.12 2.54
CA ILE A 231 -29.11 0.23 3.67
C ILE A 231 -29.32 -1.21 3.20
N ASN A 232 -30.10 -1.40 2.13
CA ASN A 232 -30.33 -2.72 1.56
C ASN A 232 -29.02 -3.39 1.13
N LEU A 233 -28.17 -2.70 0.36
CA LEU A 233 -26.87 -3.22 -0.07
C LEU A 233 -25.97 -3.60 1.11
N ILE A 234 -25.94 -2.78 2.17
CA ILE A 234 -25.16 -3.08 3.37
C ILE A 234 -25.71 -4.32 4.06
N SER A 235 -27.02 -4.43 4.23
CA SER A 235 -27.64 -5.62 4.84
C SER A 235 -27.41 -6.90 4.04
N GLU A 236 -27.44 -6.83 2.71
CA GLU A 236 -27.11 -7.95 1.83
C GLU A 236 -25.64 -8.36 1.99
N SER A 237 -24.71 -7.40 2.03
CA SER A 237 -23.28 -7.68 2.24
C SER A 237 -23.00 -8.32 3.60
N GLN A 238 -23.67 -7.86 4.66
CA GLN A 238 -23.54 -8.45 6.00
C GLN A 238 -24.04 -9.90 6.03
N ASN A 239 -25.18 -10.18 5.39
CA ASN A 239 -25.72 -11.54 5.27
C ASN A 239 -24.78 -12.49 4.51
N ILE A 240 -24.01 -11.98 3.54
CA ILE A 240 -22.99 -12.77 2.83
C ILE A 240 -21.81 -13.07 3.76
N THR A 241 -21.28 -12.08 4.49
CA THR A 241 -20.20 -12.31 5.48
C THR A 241 -20.60 -13.29 6.58
N TRP A 242 -21.85 -13.23 7.09
CA TRP A 242 -22.36 -14.20 8.07
C TRP A 242 -22.50 -15.61 7.50
N LYS A 243 -22.85 -15.76 6.21
CA LYS A 243 -22.89 -17.07 5.55
C LYS A 243 -21.49 -17.65 5.35
N VAL A 244 -20.52 -16.83 4.95
CA VAL A 244 -19.12 -17.26 4.73
C VAL A 244 -18.45 -17.68 6.05
N THR A 245 -18.62 -16.92 7.14
CA THR A 245 -18.09 -17.31 8.47
C THR A 245 -18.74 -18.58 9.02
N ARG A 246 -20.02 -18.84 8.72
CA ARG A 246 -20.70 -20.08 9.14
C ARG A 246 -20.23 -21.31 8.37
N ILE A 247 -19.92 -21.17 7.09
CA ILE A 247 -19.33 -22.26 6.27
C ILE A 247 -17.94 -22.61 6.79
N HIS A 248 -17.12 -21.62 7.17
CA HIS A 248 -15.81 -21.89 7.77
C HIS A 248 -15.87 -22.52 9.17
N LEU A 249 -16.91 -22.25 9.95
CA LEU A 249 -17.11 -22.86 11.28
C LEU A 249 -17.80 -24.24 11.24
N GLN A 250 -18.29 -24.69 10.09
CA GLN A 250 -18.82 -26.05 9.90
C GLN A 250 -17.80 -27.03 9.30
N HIS A 251 -16.61 -26.53 8.95
CA HIS A 251 -15.49 -27.33 8.43
C HIS A 251 -14.30 -27.42 9.41
N PHE A 252 -14.53 -27.10 10.69
CA PHE A 252 -13.66 -27.44 11.81
C PHE A 252 -14.40 -28.36 12.79
#